data_AF-A0A7X7J2Z5-F1
#
_entry.id   AF-A0A7X7J2Z5-F1
#
_cell.length_a   1.000
_cell.length_b   1.000
_cell.length_c   1.000
_cell.angle_alpha   90.00
_cell.angle_beta   90.00
_cell.angle_gamma   90.00
#
_symmetry.space_group_name_H-M   'P 1'
#
loop_
_entity.id
_entity.type
_entity.pdbx_description
1 polymer ?
#
loop_
_entity_poly.entity_id
_entity_poly.type
_entity_poly.pdbx_seq_one_letter_code
_entity_poly.pdbx_strand_id
1 'polypeptide(L)'
;MSISSETPATSSSRSMRIVVVVVLVLLVGSLGYQWWSARQSAVVPSARTTRDFVVTWRCLSCDRVIEDRAGPGPKKCPGCGKDEMYASLRWGCPTHGVQQVAFQYDEEGQPTRVKVGRADWVPAYGEQGWNIRCPSCGGAMNPAEIARPAE
;
A
#
# COMPACT_ATOMS: atom_id res chain seq x y z
N MET A 1 -30.89 -40.81 72.15
CA MET A 1 -31.92 -40.52 71.13
C MET A 1 -31.24 -39.72 70.03
N SER A 2 -31.16 -40.32 68.85
CA SER A 2 -30.26 -39.93 67.75
C SER A 2 -30.83 -38.79 66.92
N ILE A 3 -29.98 -37.82 66.58
CA ILE A 3 -30.29 -36.68 65.70
C ILE A 3 -29.96 -37.13 64.27
N SER A 4 -30.99 -37.30 63.44
CA SER A 4 -30.82 -37.58 62.01
C SER A 4 -30.82 -36.27 61.24
N SER A 5 -29.67 -35.97 60.64
CA SER A 5 -29.47 -34.97 59.61
C SER A 5 -29.90 -35.52 58.25
N GLU A 6 -30.87 -34.86 57.59
CA GLU A 6 -31.15 -35.09 56.17
C GLU A 6 -30.84 -33.83 55.38
N THR A 7 -29.90 -33.96 54.45
CA THR A 7 -29.77 -33.08 53.29
C THR A 7 -29.84 -33.96 52.06
N PRO A 8 -30.71 -33.65 51.08
CA PRO A 8 -30.41 -34.01 49.70
C PRO A 8 -30.40 -32.76 48.83
N ALA A 9 -29.20 -32.44 48.35
CA ALA A 9 -28.99 -31.58 47.21
C ALA A 9 -29.17 -32.40 45.93
N THR A 10 -30.16 -32.06 45.10
CA THR A 10 -30.22 -32.54 43.70
C THR A 10 -31.05 -31.60 42.83
N SER A 11 -30.42 -30.51 42.37
CA SER A 11 -30.94 -29.67 41.26
C SER A 11 -29.77 -29.09 40.44
N SER A 12 -28.88 -29.95 39.95
CA SER A 12 -27.66 -29.53 39.22
C SER A 12 -27.71 -29.88 37.72
N SER A 13 -28.38 -30.98 37.34
CA SER A 13 -28.29 -31.50 35.96
C SER A 13 -29.13 -30.73 34.92
N ARG A 14 -30.26 -30.12 35.31
CA ARG A 14 -31.09 -29.30 34.40
C ARG A 14 -30.44 -27.94 34.12
N SER A 15 -29.91 -27.30 35.15
CA SER A 15 -29.24 -26.01 35.05
C SER A 15 -27.98 -26.10 34.18
N MET A 16 -27.19 -27.16 34.31
CA MET A 16 -26.01 -27.40 33.49
C MET A 16 -26.34 -27.61 32.01
N ARG A 17 -27.44 -28.30 31.67
CA ARG A 17 -27.89 -28.46 30.28
C ARG A 17 -28.29 -27.13 29.64
N ILE A 18 -28.98 -26.26 30.40
CA ILE A 18 -29.39 -24.93 29.91
C ILE A 18 -28.15 -24.07 29.62
N VAL A 19 -27.16 -24.07 30.53
CA VAL A 19 -25.91 -23.33 30.32
C VAL A 19 -25.16 -23.81 29.08
N VAL A 20 -25.05 -25.12 28.86
CA VAL A 20 -24.39 -25.67 27.67
C VAL A 20 -25.09 -25.26 26.38
N VAL A 21 -26.43 -25.28 26.35
CA VAL A 21 -27.21 -24.85 25.17
C VAL A 21 -26.99 -23.36 24.89
N VAL A 22 -27.02 -22.51 25.91
CA VAL A 22 -26.78 -21.07 25.76
C VAL A 22 -25.37 -20.80 25.22
N VAL A 23 -24.35 -21.48 25.75
CA VAL A 23 -22.96 -21.34 25.28
C VAL A 23 -22.82 -21.77 23.83
N LEU A 24 -23.44 -22.88 23.42
CA LEU A 24 -23.41 -23.34 22.02
C LEU A 24 -24.07 -22.34 21.07
N VAL A 25 -25.23 -21.78 21.45
CA VAL A 25 -25.91 -20.76 20.65
C VAL A 25 -25.04 -19.51 20.48
N LEU A 26 -24.40 -19.05 21.54
CA LEU A 26 -23.49 -17.90 21.49
C LEU A 26 -22.26 -18.17 20.61
N LEU A 27 -21.68 -19.37 20.70
CA LEU A 27 -20.54 -19.77 19.88
C LEU A 27 -20.88 -19.80 18.39
N VAL A 28 -22.00 -20.42 18.02
CA VAL A 28 -22.47 -20.48 16.63
C VAL A 28 -22.79 -19.08 16.11
N GLY A 29 -23.43 -18.23 16.92
CA GLY A 29 -23.68 -16.83 16.57
C GLY A 29 -22.40 -16.03 16.32
N SER A 30 -21.40 -16.17 17.20
CA SER A 30 -20.09 -15.51 17.05
C SER A 30 -19.33 -15.98 15.81
N LEU A 31 -19.31 -17.29 15.54
CA LEU A 31 -18.67 -17.84 14.34
C LEU A 31 -19.35 -17.37 13.06
N GLY A 32 -20.69 -17.35 13.04
CA GLY A 32 -21.47 -16.81 11.91
C GLY A 32 -21.21 -15.33 11.68
N TYR A 33 -21.15 -14.54 12.75
CA TYR A 33 -20.84 -13.11 12.68
C TYR A 33 -19.43 -12.86 12.13
N GLN A 34 -18.41 -13.56 12.65
CA GLN A 34 -17.03 -13.44 12.16
C GLN A 34 -16.90 -13.82 10.69
N TRP A 35 -17.57 -14.88 10.25
CA TRP A 35 -17.56 -15.30 8.85
C TRP A 35 -18.24 -14.29 7.93
N TRP A 36 -19.35 -13.70 8.38
CA TRP A 36 -20.04 -12.65 7.63
C TRP A 36 -19.22 -11.36 7.55
N SER A 37 -18.61 -10.92 8.66
CA SER A 37 -17.74 -9.74 8.66
C SER A 37 -16.46 -9.92 7.85
N ALA A 38 -15.91 -11.14 7.81
CA ALA A 38 -14.75 -11.47 6.98
C ALA A 38 -15.08 -11.36 5.48
N ARG A 39 -16.30 -11.72 5.06
CA ARG A 39 -16.75 -11.55 3.67
C ARG A 39 -16.92 -10.08 3.26
N GLN A 40 -17.32 -9.21 4.20
CA GLN A 40 -17.45 -7.78 3.95
C GLN A 40 -16.09 -7.04 3.91
N SER A 41 -15.05 -7.64 4.47
CA SER A 41 -13.70 -7.06 4.55
C SER A 41 -12.81 -7.44 3.38
N ALA A 42 -13.38 -7.91 2.27
CA ALA A 42 -12.65 -7.99 1.01
C ALA A 42 -12.32 -6.54 0.61
N VAL A 43 -11.16 -6.05 1.08
CA VAL A 43 -10.49 -4.88 0.53
C VAL A 43 -10.31 -5.21 -0.93
N VAL A 44 -11.27 -4.80 -1.76
CA VAL A 44 -11.11 -4.86 -3.21
C VAL A 44 -9.94 -3.93 -3.47
N PRO A 45 -8.78 -4.44 -3.91
CA PRO A 45 -7.73 -3.54 -4.35
C PRO A 45 -8.30 -2.83 -5.56
N SER A 46 -8.87 -1.64 -5.34
CA SER A 46 -9.12 -0.70 -6.40
C SER A 46 -7.78 -0.54 -7.08
N ALA A 47 -7.68 -1.03 -8.32
CA ALA A 47 -6.58 -0.73 -9.19
C ALA A 47 -6.61 0.78 -9.39
N ARG A 48 -5.96 1.52 -8.49
CA ARG A 48 -5.86 2.97 -8.54
C ARG A 48 -5.23 3.28 -9.88
N THR A 49 -5.98 3.94 -10.75
CA THR A 49 -5.46 4.29 -12.06
C THR A 49 -4.36 5.33 -11.86
N THR A 50 -3.40 5.42 -12.78
CA THR A 50 -2.28 6.37 -12.70
C THR A 50 -2.68 7.84 -12.65
N ARG A 51 -3.97 8.15 -12.67
CA ARG A 51 -4.54 9.50 -12.63
C ARG A 51 -5.06 9.91 -11.24
N ASP A 52 -5.12 8.98 -10.29
CA ASP A 52 -5.73 9.17 -8.96
C ASP A 52 -4.74 9.65 -7.88
N PHE A 53 -3.51 9.98 -8.27
CA PHE A 53 -2.49 10.46 -7.33
C PHE A 53 -1.74 11.69 -7.88
N VAL A 54 -1.35 12.57 -6.96
CA VAL A 54 -0.54 13.75 -7.26
C VAL A 54 0.93 13.36 -7.17
N VAL A 55 1.70 13.72 -8.19
CA VAL A 55 3.14 13.50 -8.24
C VAL A 55 3.87 14.79 -8.44
N THR A 56 5.13 14.81 -8.01
CA THR A 56 6.05 15.86 -8.39
C THR A 56 6.45 15.64 -9.84
N TRP A 57 6.22 16.61 -10.70
CA TRP A 57 6.74 16.65 -12.06
C TRP A 57 8.04 17.44 -12.05
N ARG A 58 9.15 16.85 -12.50
CA ARG A 58 10.46 17.52 -12.62
C ARG A 58 10.86 17.67 -14.08
N CYS A 59 11.27 18.87 -14.47
CA CYS A 59 11.90 19.12 -15.76
C CYS A 59 13.38 18.72 -15.73
N LEU A 60 13.80 17.82 -16.61
CA LEU A 60 15.20 17.37 -16.67
C LEU A 60 16.17 18.42 -17.25
N SER A 61 15.66 19.39 -18.02
CA SER A 61 16.47 20.47 -18.61
C SER A 61 16.78 21.62 -17.65
N CYS A 62 15.83 22.00 -16.79
CA CYS A 62 15.94 23.21 -15.96
C CYS A 62 15.67 22.97 -14.48
N ASP A 63 15.51 21.71 -14.06
CA ASP A 63 15.26 21.27 -12.68
C ASP A 63 13.99 21.88 -12.02
N ARG A 64 13.15 22.57 -12.79
CA ARG A 64 11.86 23.09 -12.30
C ARG A 64 10.94 21.94 -11.89
N VAL A 65 10.28 22.11 -10.74
CA VAL A 65 9.29 21.18 -10.21
C VAL A 65 7.90 21.80 -10.16
N ILE A 66 6.85 21.00 -10.42
CA ILE A 66 5.45 21.34 -10.16
C ILE A 66 4.74 20.12 -9.55
N GLU A 67 3.69 20.33 -8.79
CA GLU A 67 2.82 19.24 -8.33
C GLU A 67 1.58 19.19 -9.22
N ASP A 68 1.27 18.02 -9.77
CA ASP A 68 0.10 17.82 -10.63
C ASP A 68 -0.29 16.34 -10.63
N ARG A 69 -1.48 16.02 -11.13
CA ARG A 69 -1.95 14.64 -11.30
C ARG A 69 -0.95 13.84 -12.15
N ALA A 70 -0.73 12.61 -11.73
CA ALA A 70 0.06 11.66 -12.50
C ALA A 70 -0.62 11.34 -13.84
N GLY A 71 0.20 10.94 -14.79
CA GLY A 71 -0.21 10.69 -16.16
C GLY A 71 1.00 10.40 -17.04
N PRO A 72 0.77 10.11 -18.34
CA PRO A 72 1.86 9.88 -19.28
C PRO A 72 2.70 11.16 -19.42
N GLY A 73 4.01 10.97 -19.53
CA GLY A 73 4.98 12.04 -19.75
C GLY A 73 5.89 11.74 -20.96
N PRO A 74 6.69 12.71 -21.41
CA PRO A 74 6.92 14.01 -20.78
C PRO A 74 5.82 15.05 -21.05
N LYS A 75 5.61 15.94 -20.08
CA LYS A 75 4.85 17.18 -20.25
C LYS A 75 5.76 18.31 -20.72
N LYS A 76 5.16 19.35 -21.29
CA LYS A 76 5.86 20.60 -21.62
C LYS A 76 6.18 21.37 -20.35
N CYS A 77 7.45 21.70 -20.15
CA CYS A 77 7.89 22.46 -18.98
C CYS A 77 7.47 23.93 -19.09
N PRO A 78 6.75 24.51 -18.10
CA PRO A 78 6.36 25.93 -18.12
C PRO A 78 7.55 26.89 -17.92
N GLY A 79 8.73 26.38 -17.55
CA GLY A 79 9.94 27.19 -17.35
C GLY A 79 10.79 27.38 -18.59
N CYS A 80 11.09 26.28 -19.29
CA CYS A 80 11.97 26.31 -20.46
C CYS A 80 11.26 25.97 -21.78
N GLY A 81 9.97 25.60 -21.74
CA GLY A 81 9.17 25.29 -22.92
C GLY A 81 9.46 23.93 -23.57
N LYS A 82 10.37 23.11 -23.02
CA LYS A 82 10.74 21.80 -23.55
C LYS A 82 9.86 20.67 -23.02
N ASP A 83 9.66 19.64 -23.83
CA ASP A 83 8.97 18.38 -23.45
C ASP A 83 9.88 17.45 -22.66
N GLU A 84 10.31 17.90 -21.48
CA GLU A 84 11.23 17.17 -20.60
C GLU A 84 10.74 17.13 -19.16
N MET A 85 9.44 17.33 -18.93
CA MET A 85 8.86 17.30 -17.60
C MET A 85 8.28 15.93 -17.31
N TYR A 86 8.90 15.20 -16.38
CA TYR A 86 8.54 13.82 -16.06
C TYR A 86 8.02 13.71 -14.63
N ALA A 87 7.09 12.79 -14.40
CA ALA A 87 6.73 12.39 -13.06
C ALA A 87 7.98 11.88 -12.34
N SER A 88 8.21 12.40 -11.13
CA SER A 88 9.39 12.13 -10.33
C SER A 88 9.01 11.79 -8.91
N LEU A 89 9.63 10.72 -8.40
CA LEU A 89 9.46 10.26 -7.04
C LEU A 89 10.81 10.24 -6.33
N ARG A 90 10.78 10.42 -5.02
CA ARG A 90 11.95 10.36 -4.16
C ARG A 90 12.27 8.92 -3.78
N TRP A 91 13.51 8.51 -4.02
CA TRP A 91 14.03 7.19 -3.66
C TRP A 91 15.27 7.34 -2.78
N GLY A 92 15.40 6.50 -1.77
CA GLY A 92 16.49 6.50 -0.80
C GLY A 92 17.51 5.41 -1.09
N CYS A 93 18.79 5.79 -1.12
CA CYS A 93 19.92 4.88 -0.94
C CYS A 93 20.33 4.91 0.54
N PRO A 94 20.49 3.75 1.21
CA PRO A 94 20.89 3.71 2.62
C PRO A 94 22.21 4.45 2.92
N THR A 95 23.12 4.51 1.94
CA THR A 95 24.47 5.08 2.13
C THR A 95 24.60 6.52 1.63
N HIS A 96 23.83 6.91 0.61
CA HIS A 96 24.00 8.21 -0.09
C HIS A 96 22.77 9.13 0.03
N GLY A 97 21.74 8.70 0.76
CA GLY A 97 20.54 9.49 0.99
C GLY A 97 19.55 9.46 -0.18
N VAL A 98 18.72 10.50 -0.25
CA VAL A 98 17.56 10.56 -1.15
C VAL A 98 17.90 11.19 -2.48
N GLN A 99 17.44 10.58 -3.57
CA GLN A 99 17.56 11.05 -4.94
C GLN A 99 16.18 11.16 -5.59
N GLN A 100 16.05 12.07 -6.55
CA GLN A 100 14.87 12.11 -7.42
C GLN A 100 15.04 11.14 -8.59
N VAL A 101 14.01 10.32 -8.79
CA VAL A 101 13.91 9.36 -9.89
C VAL A 101 12.79 9.84 -10.79
N ALA A 102 13.11 10.10 -12.05
CA ALA A 102 12.13 10.41 -13.08
C ALA A 102 11.62 9.10 -13.72
N PHE A 103 10.32 9.06 -14.00
CA PHE A 103 9.63 7.91 -14.58
C PHE A 103 9.07 8.28 -15.94
N GLN A 104 9.28 7.41 -16.91
CA GLN A 104 8.58 7.43 -18.19
C GLN A 104 7.49 6.35 -18.16
N TYR A 105 6.25 6.78 -18.34
CA TYR A 105 5.09 5.90 -18.41
C TYR A 105 4.65 5.71 -19.87
N ASP A 106 4.10 4.55 -20.20
CA ASP A 106 3.39 4.31 -21.47
C ASP A 106 1.94 4.82 -21.42
N GLU A 107 1.18 4.56 -22.48
CA GLU A 107 -0.21 5.01 -22.64
C GLU A 107 -1.15 4.35 -21.62
N GLU A 108 -0.82 3.14 -21.19
CA GLU A 108 -1.49 2.36 -20.15
C GLU A 108 -1.11 2.82 -18.73
N GLY A 109 -0.13 3.72 -18.60
CA GLY A 109 0.35 4.20 -17.31
C GLY A 109 1.31 3.24 -16.62
N GLN A 110 1.92 2.30 -17.33
CA GLN A 110 2.98 1.45 -16.80
C GLN A 110 4.35 2.15 -16.97
N PRO A 111 5.22 2.11 -15.94
CA PRO A 111 6.54 2.70 -16.04
C PRO A 111 7.42 1.82 -16.94
N THR A 112 7.91 2.38 -18.03
CA THR A 112 8.77 1.69 -19.00
C THR A 112 10.25 1.99 -18.76
N ARG A 113 10.59 3.23 -18.37
CA ARG A 113 11.96 3.65 -18.09
C ARG A 113 12.05 4.53 -16.85
N VAL A 114 13.23 4.52 -16.23
CA VAL A 114 13.57 5.37 -15.09
C VAL A 114 14.90 6.08 -15.29
N LYS A 115 15.04 7.25 -14.68
CA LYS A 115 16.27 8.04 -14.68
C LYS A 115 16.53 8.60 -13.29
N VAL A 116 17.65 8.20 -12.69
CA VAL A 116 18.05 8.63 -11.34
C VAL A 116 18.97 9.84 -11.45
N GLY A 117 18.55 10.99 -10.91
CA GLY A 117 19.32 12.23 -10.98
C GLY A 117 19.59 12.67 -12.42
N ARG A 118 20.86 12.62 -12.85
CA ARG A 118 21.32 12.97 -14.22
C ARG A 118 21.83 11.75 -15.02
N ALA A 119 21.72 10.54 -14.49
CA ALA A 119 22.14 9.31 -15.17
C ALA A 119 21.36 9.06 -16.47
N ASP A 120 21.76 8.07 -17.25
CA ASP A 120 21.02 7.67 -18.44
C ASP A 120 19.67 7.01 -18.10
N TRP A 121 18.78 7.01 -19.08
CA TRP A 121 17.53 6.28 -18.97
C TRP A 121 17.81 4.77 -19.01
N VAL A 122 17.26 4.05 -18.04
CA VAL A 122 17.33 2.59 -17.98
C VAL A 122 15.92 1.99 -17.94
N PRO A 123 15.73 0.72 -18.32
CA PRO A 123 14.44 0.05 -18.16
C PRO A 123 13.96 0.16 -16.70
N ALA A 124 12.66 0.41 -16.49
CA ALA A 124 12.10 0.57 -15.15
C ALA A 124 12.20 -0.70 -14.30
N TYR A 125 12.09 -1.86 -14.95
CA TYR A 125 12.19 -3.18 -14.33
C TYR A 125 13.37 -3.96 -14.90
N GLY A 126 14.03 -4.72 -14.04
CA GLY A 126 14.99 -5.77 -14.38
C GLY A 126 14.52 -7.12 -13.83
N GLU A 127 15.40 -8.12 -13.85
CA GLU A 127 15.06 -9.50 -13.42
C GLU A 127 14.56 -9.60 -11.97
N GLN A 128 15.01 -8.70 -11.10
CA GLN A 128 14.72 -8.71 -9.66
C GLN A 128 13.67 -7.65 -9.25
N GLY A 129 12.91 -7.10 -10.20
CA GLY A 129 11.94 -6.03 -9.96
C GLY A 129 12.47 -4.66 -10.36
N TRP A 130 12.24 -3.63 -9.54
CA TRP A 130 12.63 -2.25 -9.86
C TRP A 130 14.12 -2.11 -10.15
N ASN A 131 14.45 -1.56 -11.31
CA ASN A 131 15.82 -1.30 -11.73
C ASN A 131 16.25 0.14 -11.38
N ILE A 132 16.09 0.49 -10.11
CA ILE A 132 16.44 1.81 -9.58
C ILE A 132 17.68 1.65 -8.69
N ARG A 133 18.81 2.12 -9.22
CA ARG A 133 20.12 1.98 -8.59
C ARG A 133 20.70 3.35 -8.24
N CYS A 134 21.40 3.41 -7.12
CA CYS A 134 22.10 4.62 -6.70
C CYS A 134 23.23 4.93 -7.70
N PRO A 135 23.31 6.16 -8.25
CA PRO A 135 24.36 6.51 -9.20
C PRO A 135 25.77 6.53 -8.57
N SER A 136 25.86 6.65 -7.24
CA SER A 136 27.13 6.72 -6.53
C SER A 136 27.74 5.35 -6.21
N CYS A 137 26.91 4.35 -5.86
CA CYS A 137 27.41 3.02 -5.46
C CYS A 137 26.77 1.82 -6.17
N GLY A 138 25.82 2.04 -7.08
CA GLY A 138 25.08 0.97 -7.74
C GLY A 138 24.11 0.19 -6.84
N GLY A 139 24.02 0.53 -5.54
CA GLY A 139 23.12 -0.13 -4.59
C GLY A 139 21.64 0.05 -4.95
N ALA A 140 20.81 -0.93 -4.60
CA ALA A 140 19.36 -0.81 -4.76
C ALA A 140 18.81 0.35 -3.92
N MET A 141 17.84 1.06 -4.47
CA MET A 141 17.14 2.14 -3.77
C MET A 141 15.72 1.71 -3.43
N ASN A 142 15.15 2.32 -2.38
CA ASN A 142 13.76 2.11 -1.98
C ASN A 142 12.95 3.41 -2.09
N PRO A 143 11.63 3.36 -2.28
CA PRO A 143 10.79 4.55 -2.21
C PRO A 143 11.00 5.28 -0.87
N ALA A 144 11.27 6.58 -0.93
CA ALA A 144 11.46 7.43 0.25
C ALA A 144 10.20 8.24 0.60
N GLU A 145 9.18 8.17 -0.26
CA GLU A 145 7.89 8.83 -0.05
C GLU A 145 6.75 7.89 -0.44
N ILE A 146 5.61 8.07 0.24
CA ILE A 146 4.37 7.35 -0.06
C ILE A 146 3.57 8.20 -1.05
N ALA A 147 2.99 7.58 -2.08
CA ALA A 147 2.16 8.28 -3.05
C ALA A 147 0.98 9.00 -2.37
N ARG A 148 0.80 10.29 -2.70
CA ARG A 148 -0.30 11.11 -2.14
C ARG A 148 -1.56 10.94 -3.01
N PRO A 149 -2.73 10.66 -2.42
CA PRO A 149 -3.98 10.63 -3.17
C PRO A 149 -4.29 12.00 -3.77
N ALA A 150 -4.90 12.03 -4.95
CA ALA A 150 -5.54 13.22 -5.47
C ALA A 150 -6.86 13.41 -4.74
N GLU A 151 -7.04 14.56 -4.07
CA GLU A 151 -8.32 14.98 -3.50
C GLU A 151 -9.31 15.40 -4.60
#